data_AF-A0A7V4EI20-F1
#
_entry.id   AF-A0A7V4EI20-F1
#
_cell.length_a   1.000
_cell.length_b   1.000
_cell.length_c   1.000
_cell.angle_alpha   90.00
_cell.angle_beta   90.00
_cell.angle_gamma   90.00
#
_symmetry.space_group_name_H-M   'P 1'
#
loop_
_entity.id
_entity.type
_entity.pdbx_description
1 polymer ?
#
loop_
_entity_poly.entity_id
_entity_poly.type
_entity_poly.pdbx_seq_one_letter_code
_entity_poly.pdbx_strand_id
1 'polypeptide(L)'
;MQISNIRPSAGASGQMTREQEELRKACQDMEATFLRYLLQKMRESIPDDGLVERSSARKTYEEMLDGALAESISRQGSFGLAEMLYRQLEPSIRKESASPTPTVSSGGEGESEK
;
A
#
# COMPACT_ATOMS: atom_id res chain seq x y z
N MET A 1 -14.06 -33.48 -38.22
CA MET A 1 -13.06 -33.25 -37.16
C MET A 1 -13.53 -32.10 -36.28
N GLN A 2 -13.33 -32.24 -34.98
CA GLN A 2 -14.01 -31.54 -33.90
C GLN A 2 -13.50 -30.11 -33.68
N ILE A 3 -14.45 -29.18 -33.51
CA ILE A 3 -14.63 -28.24 -32.38
C ILE A 3 -13.35 -27.76 -31.67
N SER A 4 -13.13 -26.44 -31.61
CA SER A 4 -13.12 -25.73 -30.31
C SER A 4 -13.17 -24.22 -30.45
N ASN A 5 -14.27 -23.73 -29.91
CA ASN A 5 -14.67 -22.37 -29.63
C ASN A 5 -13.65 -21.72 -28.67
N ILE A 6 -12.90 -20.70 -29.12
CA ILE A 6 -12.12 -19.87 -28.20
C ILE A 6 -13.11 -18.90 -27.54
N ARG A 7 -13.51 -19.27 -26.33
CA ARG A 7 -14.32 -18.45 -25.43
C ARG A 7 -13.64 -17.09 -25.20
N PRO A 8 -14.35 -15.95 -25.32
CA PRO A 8 -13.83 -14.69 -24.84
C PRO A 8 -13.68 -14.81 -23.32
N SER A 9 -12.49 -14.50 -22.80
CA SER A 9 -12.26 -14.34 -21.36
C SER A 9 -13.03 -13.11 -20.88
N ALA A 10 -14.33 -13.29 -20.65
CA ALA A 10 -15.14 -12.42 -19.82
C ALA A 10 -14.98 -12.89 -18.39
N GLY A 11 -14.32 -12.09 -17.55
CA GLY A 11 -14.24 -12.32 -16.12
C GLY A 11 -13.11 -11.60 -15.40
N ALA A 12 -13.07 -10.26 -15.42
CA ALA A 12 -12.40 -9.48 -14.38
C ALA A 12 -12.96 -8.04 -14.33
N SER A 13 -14.29 -7.92 -14.35
CA SER A 13 -14.93 -6.67 -13.95
C SER A 13 -14.87 -6.54 -12.43
N GLY A 14 -13.87 -5.79 -11.93
CA GLY A 14 -14.13 -4.69 -11.01
C GLY A 14 -14.35 -4.98 -9.53
N GLN A 15 -13.58 -5.87 -8.90
CA GLN A 15 -13.45 -5.88 -7.44
C GLN A 15 -11.96 -5.95 -7.05
N MET A 16 -11.47 -4.93 -6.35
CA MET A 16 -10.14 -4.99 -5.74
C MET A 16 -10.16 -6.10 -4.69
N THR A 17 -9.13 -6.95 -4.67
CA THR A 17 -9.00 -7.91 -3.58
C THR A 17 -8.68 -7.17 -2.29
N ARG A 18 -8.99 -7.76 -1.14
CA ARG A 18 -8.61 -7.20 0.15
C ARG A 18 -7.10 -6.92 0.23
N GLU A 19 -6.26 -7.79 -0.33
CA GLU A 19 -4.81 -7.54 -0.36
C GLU A 19 -4.44 -6.32 -1.23
N GLN A 20 -5.16 -6.08 -2.32
CA GLN A 20 -4.94 -4.91 -3.17
C GLN A 20 -5.32 -3.60 -2.44
N GLU A 21 -6.39 -3.62 -1.65
CA GLU A 21 -6.79 -2.47 -0.82
C GLU A 21 -5.76 -2.21 0.30
N GLU A 22 -5.32 -3.26 0.99
CA GLU A 22 -4.30 -3.17 2.04
C GLU A 22 -2.95 -2.69 1.47
N LEU A 23 -2.54 -3.17 0.30
CA LEU A 23 -1.34 -2.67 -0.40
C LEU A 23 -1.47 -1.19 -0.74
N ARG A 24 -2.62 -0.77 -1.28
CA ARG A 24 -2.86 0.64 -1.63
C ARG A 24 -2.78 1.54 -0.41
N LYS A 25 -3.38 1.12 0.71
CA LYS A 25 -3.32 1.84 1.98
C LYS A 25 -1.88 1.94 2.50
N ALA A 26 -1.12 0.84 2.48
CA ALA A 26 0.29 0.85 2.89
C ALA A 26 1.14 1.80 2.02
N CYS A 27 0.90 1.85 0.70
CA CYS A 27 1.58 2.80 -0.19
C CYS A 27 1.24 4.26 0.16
N GLN A 28 -0.01 4.55 0.49
CA GLN A 28 -0.45 5.89 0.95
C GLN A 28 0.21 6.27 2.28
N ASP A 29 0.27 5.35 3.25
CA ASP A 29 0.92 5.59 4.55
C ASP A 29 2.43 5.86 4.37
N MET A 30 3.06 5.21 3.39
CA MET A 30 4.46 5.47 3.02
C MET A 30 4.64 6.87 2.41
N GLU A 31 3.75 7.27 1.50
CA GLU A 31 3.74 8.62 0.92
C GLU A 31 3.54 9.69 2.00
N ALA A 32 2.63 9.46 2.96
CA ALA A 32 2.43 10.35 4.08
C ALA A 32 3.72 10.49 4.92
N THR A 33 4.39 9.39 5.23
CA THR A 33 5.65 9.42 5.99
C THR A 33 6.75 10.19 5.25
N PHE A 34 6.86 9.97 3.94
CA PHE A 34 7.80 10.69 3.10
C PHE A 34 7.50 12.20 3.06
N LEU A 35 6.23 12.58 2.91
CA LEU A 35 5.80 13.97 2.92
C LEU A 35 6.09 14.66 4.25
N ARG A 36 5.86 13.99 5.39
CA ARG A 36 6.24 14.53 6.71
C ARG A 36 7.73 14.85 6.77
N TYR A 37 8.56 13.91 6.31
CA TYR A 37 10.00 14.11 6.27
C TYR A 37 10.39 15.26 5.33
N LEU A 38 9.78 15.34 4.14
CA LEU A 38 10.02 16.42 3.19
C LEU A 38 9.68 17.79 3.77
N LEU A 39 8.50 17.93 4.39
CA LEU A 39 8.05 19.17 5.04
C LEU A 39 9.00 19.60 6.15
N GLN A 40 9.43 18.64 6.98
CA GLN A 40 10.42 18.89 8.02
C GLN A 40 11.74 19.43 7.42
N LYS A 41 12.26 18.80 6.35
CA LYS A 41 13.49 19.24 5.69
C LYS A 41 13.37 20.60 5.02
N MET A 42 12.22 20.92 4.44
CA MET A 42 11.96 22.27 3.94
C MET A 42 12.01 23.31 5.06
N ARG A 43 11.45 23.01 6.23
CA ARG A 43 11.49 23.91 7.40
C ARG A 43 12.90 24.08 7.96
N GLU A 44 13.67 22.99 8.05
CA GLU A 44 15.08 23.01 8.47
C GLU A 44 15.96 23.83 7.51
N SER A 45 15.56 24.00 6.25
CA SER A 45 16.31 24.80 5.27
C SER A 45 16.16 26.32 5.43
N ILE A 46 15.19 26.78 6.25
CA ILE A 46 14.97 28.20 6.53
C ILE A 46 15.88 28.62 7.70
N PRO A 47 16.81 29.58 7.51
CA PRO A 47 17.67 30.07 8.58
C PRO A 47 16.86 30.63 9.75
N ASP A 48 17.31 30.38 10.98
CA ASP A 48 16.77 31.05 12.16
C ASP A 48 17.29 32.50 12.19
N ASP A 49 16.49 33.45 11.69
CA ASP A 49 16.70 34.87 11.95
C ASP A 49 16.29 35.14 13.40
N GLY A 50 17.29 35.12 14.29
CA GLY A 50 17.22 35.03 15.76
C GLY A 50 16.38 36.05 16.55
N LEU A 51 15.38 36.68 15.94
CA LEU A 51 14.39 37.55 16.58
C LEU A 51 13.35 36.78 17.39
N VAL A 52 13.09 35.50 17.09
CA VAL A 52 12.12 34.66 17.83
C VAL A 52 12.70 33.27 18.09
N GLU A 53 13.04 32.97 19.34
CA GLU A 53 13.49 31.64 19.74
C GLU A 53 12.47 30.54 19.36
N ARG A 54 12.96 29.44 18.80
CA ARG A 54 12.17 28.23 18.60
C ARG A 54 11.95 27.53 19.94
N SER A 55 10.74 27.66 20.50
CA SER A 55 10.36 26.96 21.72
C SER A 55 10.08 25.47 21.45
N SER A 56 10.28 24.63 22.47
CA SER A 56 9.92 23.20 22.42
C SER A 56 8.44 22.99 22.05
N ALA A 57 7.56 23.82 22.61
CA ALA A 57 6.13 23.78 22.30
C ALA A 57 5.82 24.08 20.82
N ARG A 58 6.54 25.03 20.20
CA ARG A 58 6.42 25.31 18.76
C ARG A 58 6.82 24.08 17.95
N LYS A 59 7.96 23.47 18.27
CA LYS A 59 8.46 22.29 17.55
C LYS A 59 7.45 21.13 17.58
N THR A 60 6.88 20.83 18.75
CA THR A 60 5.85 19.78 18.86
C THR A 60 4.61 20.12 18.03
N TYR A 61 4.15 21.38 18.05
CA TYR A 61 3.03 21.81 17.23
C TYR A 61 3.32 21.69 15.73
N GLU A 62 4.52 22.09 15.29
CA GLU A 62 4.96 21.95 13.90
C GLU A 62 5.02 20.49 13.45
N GLU A 63 5.54 19.58 14.29
CA GLU A 63 5.57 18.14 14.01
C GLU A 63 4.16 17.53 13.86
N MET A 64 3.20 17.99 14.67
CA MET A 64 1.80 17.60 14.57
C MET A 64 1.15 18.17 13.30
N LEU A 65 1.42 19.44 12.99
CA LEU A 65 0.93 20.11 11.78
C LEU A 65 1.45 19.41 10.52
N ASP A 66 2.75 19.13 10.45
CA ASP A 66 3.38 18.44 9.33
C ASP A 66 2.78 17.03 9.16
N GLY A 67 2.44 16.37 10.28
CA GLY A 67 1.70 15.10 10.26
C GLY A 67 0.31 15.18 9.62
N ALA A 68 -0.52 16.10 10.11
CA ALA A 68 -1.87 16.28 9.58
C ALA A 68 -1.85 16.68 8.09
N LEU A 69 -0.92 17.56 7.72
CA LEU A 69 -0.77 18.02 6.35
C LEU A 69 -0.36 16.86 5.42
N ALA A 70 0.67 16.10 5.79
CA ALA A 70 1.14 14.98 5.00
C ALA A 70 0.07 13.89 4.83
N GLU A 71 -0.71 13.59 5.87
CA GLU A 71 -1.82 12.65 5.79
C GLU A 71 -2.90 13.14 4.83
N SER A 72 -3.27 14.43 4.91
CA SER A 72 -4.28 15.01 4.02
C SER A 72 -3.85 14.97 2.54
N ILE A 73 -2.58 15.29 2.25
CA ILE A 73 -2.03 15.29 0.89
C ILE A 73 -1.95 13.86 0.35
N SER A 74 -1.47 12.91 1.16
CA SER A 74 -1.38 11.50 0.76
C SER A 74 -2.75 10.89 0.45
N ARG A 75 -3.75 11.18 1.29
CA ARG A 75 -5.14 10.71 1.05
C ARG A 75 -5.74 11.27 -0.23
N GLN A 76 -5.38 12.49 -0.60
CA GLN A 76 -5.84 13.13 -1.83
C GLN A 76 -5.17 12.54 -3.08
N GLY A 77 -3.99 11.91 -2.93
CA GLY A 77 -3.26 11.24 -4.01
C GLY A 77 -2.58 12.20 -4.99
N SER A 78 -2.44 13.48 -4.62
CA SER A 78 -1.90 14.53 -5.50
C SER A 78 -0.38 14.43 -5.72
N PHE A 79 0.35 13.74 -4.82
CA PHE A 79 1.81 13.62 -4.89
C PHE A 79 2.27 12.48 -5.81
N GLY A 80 1.49 11.40 -5.90
CA GLY A 80 1.63 10.35 -6.92
C GLY A 80 2.69 9.27 -6.63
N LEU A 81 3.44 9.38 -5.54
CA LEU A 81 4.42 8.38 -5.11
C LEU A 81 3.73 7.08 -4.68
N ALA A 82 2.62 7.18 -3.94
CA ALA A 82 1.84 6.01 -3.53
C ALA A 82 1.37 5.18 -4.74
N GLU A 83 0.93 5.84 -5.80
CA GLU A 83 0.46 5.19 -7.03
C GLU A 83 1.62 4.53 -7.80
N MET A 84 2.79 5.19 -7.86
CA MET A 84 3.98 4.59 -8.47
C MET A 84 4.41 3.31 -7.75
N LEU A 85 4.43 3.32 -6.42
CA LEU A 85 4.77 2.16 -5.60
C LEU A 85 3.76 1.04 -5.76
N TYR A 86 2.47 1.39 -5.74
CA TYR A 86 1.39 0.43 -5.93
C TYR A 86 1.56 -0.32 -7.25
N ARG A 87 1.81 0.39 -8.36
CA ARG A 87 2.03 -0.21 -9.69
C ARG A 87 3.24 -1.14 -9.74
N GLN A 88 4.28 -0.86 -8.96
CA GLN A 88 5.47 -1.71 -8.89
C GLN A 88 5.24 -2.96 -8.03
N LEU A 89 4.42 -2.87 -6.99
CA LEU A 89 4.23 -3.94 -6.00
C LEU A 89 3.02 -4.84 -6.31
N GLU A 90 1.98 -4.32 -6.94
CA GLU A 90 0.75 -5.06 -7.29
C GLU A 90 1.02 -6.36 -8.08
N PRO A 91 1.95 -6.41 -9.08
CA PRO A 91 2.25 -7.64 -9.80
C PRO A 91 2.84 -8.74 -8.89
N SER A 92 3.63 -8.36 -7.88
CA SER A 92 4.27 -9.30 -6.96
C SER A 92 3.24 -10.00 -6.06
N ILE A 93 2.23 -9.27 -5.58
CA ILE A 93 1.15 -9.83 -4.76
C ILE A 93 0.24 -10.75 -5.58
N ARG A 94 -0.05 -10.38 -6.83
CA ARG A 94 -0.82 -11.25 -7.74
C ARG A 94 -0.13 -12.60 -7.97
N LYS A 95 1.20 -12.61 -8.09
CA LYS A 95 1.98 -13.84 -8.33
C LYS A 95 1.91 -14.82 -7.16
N GLU A 96 1.88 -14.32 -5.92
CA GLU A 96 1.72 -15.12 -4.69
C GLU A 96 0.31 -15.73 -4.59
N SER A 97 -0.73 -14.92 -4.90
CA SER A 97 -2.13 -15.36 -4.82
C SER A 97 -2.55 -16.40 -5.89
N ALA A 98 -1.72 -16.61 -6.92
CA ALA A 98 -2.03 -17.45 -8.08
C ALA A 98 -1.45 -18.87 -8.03
N SER A 99 -0.77 -19.28 -6.95
CA SER A 99 -0.41 -20.68 -6.74
C SER A 99 -1.54 -21.42 -6.01
N PRO A 100 -2.35 -22.26 -6.69
CA PRO A 100 -3.25 -23.16 -5.99
C PRO A 100 -2.39 -24.17 -5.23
N THR A 101 -2.57 -24.20 -3.92
CA THR A 101 -2.09 -25.28 -3.05
C THR A 101 -2.51 -26.62 -3.67
N PRO A 102 -1.60 -27.57 -3.89
CA PRO A 102 -2.00 -28.90 -4.33
C PRO A 102 -2.86 -29.52 -3.22
N THR A 103 -4.11 -29.78 -3.58
CA THR A 103 -5.02 -30.69 -2.90
C THR A 103 -4.28 -31.98 -2.56
N VAL A 104 -3.91 -32.15 -1.29
CA VAL A 104 -3.69 -33.50 -0.75
C VAL A 104 -5.09 -34.06 -0.47
N SER A 105 -5.68 -34.62 -1.52
CA SER A 105 -6.70 -35.66 -1.39
C SER A 105 -5.97 -36.99 -1.46
N SER A 106 -5.82 -37.64 -0.31
CA SER A 106 -5.83 -39.11 -0.27
C SER A 106 -6.90 -39.51 0.74
N GLY A 107 -8.09 -39.81 0.24
CA GLY A 107 -9.07 -40.58 0.98
C GLY A 107 -8.76 -42.08 0.86
N GLY A 108 -8.93 -42.80 1.97
CA GLY A 108 -9.40 -44.18 1.99
C GLY A 108 -8.35 -45.27 2.16
N GLU A 109 -8.37 -45.89 3.35
CA GLU A 109 -8.08 -47.30 3.73
C GLU A 109 -7.68 -47.22 5.22
N GLY A 110 -8.48 -47.60 6.23
CA GLY A 110 -9.38 -48.74 6.35
C GLY A 110 -8.62 -49.92 6.97
N GLU A 111 -8.55 -50.00 8.30
CA GLU A 111 -8.28 -51.20 9.12
C GLU A 111 -8.36 -50.79 10.61
N SER A 112 -9.41 -51.11 11.37
CA SER A 112 -9.77 -52.43 11.94
C SER A 112 -8.72 -53.00 12.90
N GLU A 113 -8.89 -52.68 14.18
CA GLU A 113 -9.03 -53.64 15.29
C GLU A 113 -8.08 -54.85 15.33
N LYS A 114 -7.07 -54.79 16.22
CA LYS A 114 -6.91 -55.77 17.31
C LYS A 114 -6.03 -55.26 18.44
#